data_AF-A0A3D2IPK0-F1
#
_entry.id   AF-A0A3D2IPK0-F1
#
_cell.length_a   1.000
_cell.length_b   1.000
_cell.length_c   1.000
_cell.angle_alpha   90.00
_cell.angle_beta   90.00
_cell.angle_gamma   90.00
#
_symmetry.space_group_name_H-M   'P 1'
#
loop_
_entity.id
_entity.type
_entity.pdbx_description
1 polymer ?
#
loop_
_entity_poly.entity_id
_entity_poly.type
_entity_poly.pdbx_seq_one_letter_code
_entity_poly.pdbx_strand_id
1 'polypeptide(L)'
;MRIDCEVIRDLLPLYADNACSGKSRLMIEEHLAECSACCGQLEQIRKTEIDDSLREEKTSVIQYGENQLRRRSAVVGSAMSGLFMIPILIYLVVNIYTGSSLGVFFVVLASILVAASLIVVPMMVPEDKAFWTFCAFCASLMLLLAVTSLYSHGRWFWIASSATLFGLGVVFLPFLVRAKPARKMIGNSNPVVIVIGIDVLLFINMMNMIARNGKLTIDSILFTLGILAGIVVIASKILKKNR
;
A
#
# COMPACT_ATOMS: atom_id res chain seq x y z
N MET A 1 -58.07 -14.58 16.63
CA MET A 1 -58.12 -15.50 15.45
C MET A 1 -56.70 -15.65 14.96
N ARG A 2 -56.03 -16.80 15.18
CA ARG A 2 -55.78 -17.83 14.14
C ARG A 2 -55.38 -17.27 12.77
N ILE A 3 -54.34 -16.45 12.74
CA ILE A 3 -53.52 -16.35 11.54
C ILE A 3 -52.21 -17.02 11.90
N ASP A 4 -51.85 -18.05 11.13
CA ASP A 4 -50.61 -18.77 11.35
C ASP A 4 -49.44 -17.82 11.10
N CYS A 5 -48.47 -17.84 12.01
CA CYS A 5 -47.28 -17.01 11.90
C CYS A 5 -46.51 -17.25 10.58
N GLU A 6 -46.73 -18.40 9.93
CA GLU A 6 -46.20 -18.72 8.59
C GLU A 6 -46.76 -17.78 7.52
N VAL A 7 -48.07 -17.54 7.48
CA VAL A 7 -48.70 -16.64 6.51
C VAL A 7 -48.20 -15.21 6.69
N ILE A 8 -47.96 -14.80 7.94
CA ILE A 8 -47.49 -13.44 8.24
C ILE A 8 -46.00 -13.28 7.93
N ARG A 9 -45.20 -14.34 8.12
CA ARG A 9 -43.79 -14.39 7.67
C ARG A 9 -43.65 -14.26 6.17
N ASP A 10 -44.54 -14.87 5.40
CA ASP A 10 -44.49 -14.77 3.94
C ASP A 10 -44.88 -13.36 3.44
N LEU A 11 -45.74 -12.66 4.19
CA LEU A 11 -46.21 -11.31 3.84
C LEU A 11 -45.35 -10.18 4.44
N LEU A 12 -44.46 -10.49 5.38
CA LEU A 12 -43.60 -9.54 6.08
C LEU A 12 -42.67 -8.73 5.14
N PRO A 13 -42.00 -9.32 4.14
CA PRO A 13 -41.22 -8.57 3.16
C PRO A 13 -42.05 -7.56 2.38
N LEU A 14 -43.23 -7.95 1.91
CA LEU A 14 -44.17 -7.07 1.18
C LEU A 14 -44.69 -5.93 2.05
N TYR A 15 -44.83 -6.17 3.36
CA TYR A 15 -45.20 -5.13 4.32
C TYR A 15 -44.06 -4.14 4.58
N ALA A 16 -42.81 -4.62 4.67
CA ALA A 16 -41.62 -3.77 4.76
C ALA A 16 -41.50 -2.85 3.52
N ASP A 17 -41.77 -3.39 2.33
CA ASP A 17 -41.79 -2.67 1.05
C ASP A 17 -43.02 -1.76 0.85
N ASN A 18 -43.92 -1.65 1.85
CA ASN A 18 -45.18 -0.90 1.76
C ASN A 18 -46.13 -1.35 0.62
N ALA A 19 -45.96 -2.54 0.06
CA ALA A 19 -46.70 -3.03 -1.11
C ALA A 19 -48.03 -3.73 -0.77
N CYS A 20 -48.41 -3.80 0.50
CA CYS A 20 -49.66 -4.45 0.94
C CYS A 20 -50.91 -3.57 0.75
N SER A 21 -52.03 -4.20 0.41
CA SER A 21 -53.35 -3.57 0.42
C SER A 21 -53.77 -3.15 1.85
N GLY A 22 -54.59 -2.11 2.00
CA GLY A 22 -54.97 -1.56 3.31
C GLY A 22 -55.64 -2.57 4.26
N LYS A 23 -56.39 -3.56 3.73
CA LYS A 23 -56.97 -4.65 4.53
C LYS A 23 -55.90 -5.60 5.06
N SER A 24 -54.94 -5.99 4.22
CA SER A 24 -53.83 -6.87 4.61
C SER A 24 -52.91 -6.20 5.62
N ARG A 25 -52.75 -4.87 5.55
CA ARG A 25 -51.90 -4.08 6.44
C ARG A 25 -52.39 -4.06 7.89
N LEU A 26 -53.68 -3.79 8.08
CA LEU A 26 -54.34 -3.81 9.40
C LEU A 26 -54.23 -5.18 10.06
N MET A 27 -54.38 -6.26 9.27
CA MET A 27 -54.24 -7.64 9.75
C MET A 27 -52.82 -7.95 10.25
N ILE A 28 -51.80 -7.42 9.57
CA ILE A 28 -50.39 -7.62 9.96
C ILE A 28 -50.07 -6.81 11.24
N GLU A 29 -50.60 -5.60 11.37
CA GLU A 29 -50.41 -4.74 12.56
C GLU A 29 -51.06 -5.32 13.83
N GLU A 30 -52.27 -5.86 13.72
CA GLU A 30 -52.96 -6.54 14.83
C GLU A 30 -52.15 -7.75 15.33
N HIS A 31 -51.54 -8.52 14.41
CA HIS A 31 -50.71 -9.66 14.79
C HIS A 31 -49.32 -9.27 15.32
N LEU A 32 -48.71 -8.20 14.81
CA LEU A 32 -47.43 -7.69 15.32
C LEU A 32 -47.55 -7.15 16.75
N ALA A 33 -48.75 -6.70 17.16
CA ALA A 33 -49.03 -6.28 18.54
C ALA A 33 -49.08 -7.47 19.52
N GLU A 34 -49.45 -8.66 19.05
CA GLU A 34 -49.57 -9.87 19.88
C GLU A 34 -48.34 -10.79 19.81
N CYS A 35 -47.56 -10.76 18.72
CA CYS A 35 -46.47 -11.71 18.46
C CYS A 35 -45.08 -11.05 18.39
N SER A 36 -44.24 -11.30 19.41
CA SER A 36 -42.87 -10.78 19.49
C SER A 36 -41.91 -11.42 18.47
N ALA A 37 -42.17 -12.66 18.04
CA ALA A 37 -41.32 -13.38 17.08
C ALA A 37 -41.39 -12.78 15.67
N CYS A 38 -42.59 -12.41 15.21
CA CYS A 38 -42.80 -11.77 13.91
C CYS A 38 -42.31 -10.31 13.93
N CYS A 39 -42.40 -9.63 15.08
CA CYS A 39 -41.82 -8.29 15.27
C CYS A 39 -40.29 -8.29 15.12
N GLY A 40 -39.60 -9.27 15.71
CA GLY A 40 -38.14 -9.41 15.56
C GLY A 40 -37.70 -9.68 14.12
N GLN A 41 -38.48 -10.43 13.35
CA GLN A 41 -38.19 -10.71 11.94
C GLN A 41 -38.40 -9.48 11.05
N LEU A 42 -39.46 -8.70 11.28
CA LEU A 42 -39.67 -7.41 10.62
C LEU A 42 -38.48 -6.47 10.83
N GLU A 43 -37.99 -6.39 12.08
CA GLU A 43 -36.86 -5.53 12.42
C GLU A 43 -35.57 -5.99 11.73
N GLN A 44 -35.36 -7.30 11.62
CA GLN A 44 -34.20 -7.86 10.93
C GLN A 44 -34.25 -7.60 9.41
N ILE A 45 -35.43 -7.73 8.79
CA ILE A 45 -35.64 -7.42 7.36
C ILE A 45 -35.38 -5.93 7.11
N ARG A 46 -36.00 -5.04 7.89
CA ARG A 46 -35.83 -3.59 7.78
C ARG A 46 -34.37 -3.15 7.99
N LYS A 47 -33.69 -3.74 8.97
CA LYS A 47 -32.29 -3.42 9.27
C LYS A 47 -31.35 -3.84 8.14
N THR A 48 -31.64 -4.96 7.47
CA THR A 48 -30.84 -5.46 6.34
C THR A 48 -31.01 -4.55 5.12
N GLU A 49 -32.25 -4.16 4.79
CA GLU A 49 -32.54 -3.27 3.67
C GLU A 49 -31.93 -1.86 3.84
N ILE A 50 -32.00 -1.32 5.06
CA ILE A 50 -31.37 -0.03 5.40
C ILE A 50 -29.84 -0.14 5.33
N ASP A 51 -29.23 -1.21 5.84
CA ASP A 51 -27.77 -1.39 5.78
C ASP A 51 -27.28 -1.58 4.33
N ASP A 52 -28.01 -2.33 3.51
CA ASP A 52 -27.66 -2.57 2.11
C ASP A 52 -27.81 -1.31 1.26
N SER A 53 -28.90 -0.55 1.40
CA SER A 53 -29.09 0.73 0.70
C SER A 53 -28.05 1.78 1.11
N LEU A 54 -27.74 1.90 2.41
CA LEU A 54 -26.67 2.77 2.91
C LEU A 54 -25.27 2.31 2.44
N ARG A 55 -25.04 0.99 2.32
CA ARG A 55 -23.79 0.44 1.78
C ARG A 55 -23.67 0.72 0.29
N GLU A 56 -24.73 0.58 -0.49
CA GLU A 56 -24.72 0.79 -1.94
C GLU A 56 -24.53 2.27 -2.29
N GLU A 57 -25.19 3.19 -1.57
CA GLU A 57 -24.99 4.63 -1.71
C GLU A 57 -23.58 5.06 -1.29
N LYS A 58 -23.06 4.56 -0.16
CA LYS A 58 -21.67 4.85 0.25
C LYS A 58 -20.66 4.28 -0.74
N THR A 59 -20.87 3.08 -1.25
CA THR A 59 -19.93 2.43 -2.17
C THR A 59 -19.87 3.17 -3.50
N SER A 60 -21.02 3.61 -4.03
CA SER A 60 -21.11 4.32 -5.31
C SER A 60 -20.55 5.75 -5.24
N VAL A 61 -20.78 6.49 -4.15
CA VAL A 61 -20.23 7.85 -3.96
C VAL A 61 -18.71 7.82 -3.75
N ILE A 62 -18.19 6.83 -3.02
CA ILE A 62 -16.74 6.65 -2.82
C ILE A 62 -16.07 6.30 -4.17
N GLN A 63 -16.64 5.36 -4.94
CA GLN A 63 -16.10 4.98 -6.25
C GLN A 63 -16.10 6.12 -7.29
N TYR A 64 -17.10 7.00 -7.26
CA TYR A 64 -17.16 8.16 -8.17
C TYR A 64 -16.04 9.18 -7.88
N GLY A 65 -15.77 9.46 -6.60
CA GLY A 65 -14.70 10.37 -6.18
C GLY A 65 -13.28 9.82 -6.44
N GLU A 66 -13.06 8.52 -6.22
CA GLU A 66 -11.76 7.86 -6.40
C GLU A 66 -11.28 7.89 -7.85
N ASN A 67 -12.17 7.68 -8.82
CA ASN A 67 -11.81 7.67 -10.24
C ASN A 67 -11.42 9.06 -10.75
N GLN A 68 -12.05 10.13 -10.23
CA GLN A 68 -11.75 11.49 -10.62
C GLN A 68 -10.43 11.99 -10.03
N LEU A 69 -10.12 11.61 -8.78
CA LEU A 69 -8.81 11.82 -8.17
C LEU A 69 -7.73 11.02 -8.89
N ARG A 70 -7.95 9.73 -9.18
CA ARG A 70 -6.99 8.87 -9.87
C ARG A 70 -6.64 9.37 -11.27
N ARG A 71 -7.60 9.94 -12.02
CA ARG A 71 -7.33 10.58 -13.32
C ARG A 71 -6.53 11.87 -13.18
N ARG A 72 -6.84 12.73 -12.20
CA ARG A 72 -6.09 13.96 -11.96
C ARG A 72 -4.68 13.67 -11.46
N SER A 73 -4.50 12.70 -10.56
CA SER A 73 -3.20 12.27 -10.07
C SER A 73 -2.36 11.58 -11.15
N ALA A 74 -2.98 10.81 -12.05
CA ALA A 74 -2.27 10.21 -13.19
C ALA A 74 -1.84 11.25 -14.23
N VAL A 75 -2.67 12.26 -14.51
CA VAL A 75 -2.33 13.37 -15.42
C VAL A 75 -1.27 14.30 -14.80
N VAL A 76 -1.37 14.59 -13.50
CA VAL A 76 -0.34 15.36 -12.80
C VAL A 76 0.96 14.56 -12.70
N GLY A 77 0.88 13.25 -12.45
CA GLY A 77 2.03 12.36 -12.45
C GLY A 77 2.74 12.30 -13.80
N SER A 78 1.98 12.24 -14.91
CA SER A 78 2.56 12.27 -16.26
C SER A 78 3.18 13.63 -16.59
N ALA A 79 2.55 14.74 -16.19
CA ALA A 79 3.12 16.08 -16.34
C ALA A 79 4.43 16.26 -15.54
N MET A 80 4.46 15.82 -14.28
CA MET A 80 5.66 15.88 -13.44
C MET A 80 6.76 14.93 -13.93
N SER A 81 6.41 13.75 -14.45
CA SER A 81 7.38 12.87 -15.11
C SER A 81 8.02 13.53 -16.33
N GLY A 82 7.24 14.29 -17.11
CA GLY A 82 7.76 15.09 -18.22
C GLY A 82 8.76 16.14 -17.74
N LEU A 83 8.49 16.82 -16.62
CA LEU A 83 9.40 17.80 -16.03
C LEU A 83 10.75 17.18 -15.64
N PHE A 84 10.75 15.97 -15.06
CA PHE A 84 11.99 15.26 -14.72
C PHE A 84 12.76 14.74 -15.95
N MET A 85 12.09 14.54 -17.09
CA MET A 85 12.75 14.11 -18.33
C MET A 85 13.60 15.21 -18.98
N ILE A 86 13.23 16.48 -18.82
CA ILE A 86 13.95 17.62 -19.41
C ILE A 86 15.44 17.67 -18.98
N PRO A 87 15.79 17.69 -17.68
CA PRO A 87 17.20 17.73 -17.26
C PRO A 87 17.97 16.47 -17.65
N ILE A 88 17.32 15.30 -17.67
CA ILE A 88 17.95 14.03 -18.09
C ILE A 88 18.34 14.11 -19.58
N LEU A 89 17.44 14.59 -20.44
CA LEU A 89 17.70 14.74 -21.87
C LEU A 89 18.78 15.78 -22.16
N ILE A 90 18.75 16.93 -21.47
CA ILE A 90 19.78 17.96 -21.61
C ILE A 90 21.16 17.37 -21.26
N TYR A 91 21.26 16.69 -20.11
CA TYR A 91 22.53 16.12 -19.68
C TYR A 91 23.03 15.01 -20.62
N LEU A 92 22.13 14.20 -21.17
CA LEU A 92 22.45 13.17 -22.15
C LEU A 92 23.05 13.78 -23.43
N VAL A 93 22.45 14.85 -23.97
CA VAL A 93 22.94 15.52 -25.17
C VAL A 93 24.33 16.13 -24.92
N VAL A 94 24.53 16.79 -23.77
CA VAL A 94 25.84 17.35 -23.40
C VAL A 94 26.89 16.26 -23.25
N ASN A 95 26.54 15.12 -22.65
CA ASN A 95 27.47 14.00 -22.46
C ASN A 95 27.91 13.40 -23.81
N ILE A 96 26.97 13.22 -24.75
CA ILE A 96 27.26 12.76 -26.12
C ILE A 96 28.15 13.77 -26.85
N TYR A 97 27.86 15.06 -26.73
CA TYR A 97 28.64 16.12 -27.39
C TYR A 97 30.08 16.22 -26.85
N THR A 98 30.26 16.08 -25.54
CA THR A 98 31.56 16.24 -24.89
C THR A 98 32.41 14.96 -24.95
N GLY A 99 31.85 13.83 -25.42
CA GLY A 99 32.54 12.53 -25.47
C GLY A 99 32.97 12.01 -24.10
N SER A 100 32.32 12.48 -23.03
CA SER A 100 32.65 12.10 -21.65
C SER A 100 32.09 10.72 -21.28
N SER A 101 32.58 10.12 -20.20
CA SER A 101 32.03 8.86 -19.70
C SER A 101 30.55 9.01 -19.29
N LEU A 102 29.74 8.01 -19.63
CA LEU A 102 28.33 7.90 -19.24
C LEU A 102 28.14 7.73 -17.72
N GLY A 103 29.21 7.52 -16.94
CA GLY A 103 29.12 7.35 -15.49
C GLY A 103 28.40 8.50 -14.77
N VAL A 104 28.69 9.75 -15.14
CA VAL A 104 28.05 10.93 -14.53
C VAL A 104 26.57 11.01 -14.91
N PHE A 105 26.21 10.60 -16.14
CA PHE A 105 24.81 10.54 -16.56
C PHE A 105 24.00 9.59 -15.67
N PHE A 106 24.53 8.40 -15.36
CA PHE A 106 23.84 7.46 -14.46
C PHE A 106 23.70 8.01 -13.04
N VAL A 107 24.68 8.76 -12.53
CA VAL A 107 24.58 9.41 -11.20
C VAL A 107 23.45 10.44 -11.19
N VAL A 108 23.36 11.28 -12.23
CA VAL A 108 22.29 12.28 -12.37
C VAL A 108 20.93 11.62 -12.54
N LEU A 109 20.84 10.54 -13.33
CA LEU A 109 19.62 9.77 -13.49
C LEU A 109 19.15 9.18 -12.16
N ALA A 110 20.05 8.58 -11.39
CA ALA A 110 19.72 7.98 -10.11
C ALA A 110 19.30 9.03 -9.06
N SER A 111 19.92 10.21 -9.04
CA SER A 111 19.54 11.27 -8.10
C SER A 111 18.17 11.88 -8.42
N ILE A 112 17.87 12.08 -9.70
CA ILE A 112 16.55 12.51 -10.16
C ILE A 112 15.50 11.42 -9.87
N LEU A 113 15.86 10.14 -9.98
CA LEU A 113 14.95 9.03 -9.65
C LEU A 113 14.57 9.01 -8.15
N VAL A 114 15.51 9.34 -7.25
CA VAL A 114 15.21 9.51 -5.82
C VAL A 114 14.18 10.64 -5.62
N ALA A 115 14.37 11.80 -6.25
CA ALA A 115 13.42 12.90 -6.18
C ALA A 115 12.04 12.52 -6.78
N ALA A 116 12.04 11.84 -7.93
CA ALA A 116 10.83 11.36 -8.58
C ALA A 116 10.08 10.35 -7.70
N SER A 117 10.77 9.49 -6.96
CA SER A 117 10.14 8.51 -6.06
C SER A 117 9.30 9.16 -4.96
N LEU A 118 9.73 10.31 -4.42
CA LEU A 118 9.03 11.04 -3.37
C LEU A 118 7.83 11.83 -3.88
N ILE A 119 7.79 12.14 -5.17
CA ILE A 119 6.77 13.02 -5.77
C ILE A 119 5.74 12.22 -6.58
N VAL A 120 6.21 11.30 -7.43
CA VAL A 120 5.37 10.56 -8.37
C VAL A 120 4.65 9.39 -7.69
N VAL A 121 5.34 8.66 -6.79
CA VAL A 121 4.78 7.46 -6.16
C VAL A 121 3.61 7.75 -5.20
N PRO A 122 3.65 8.77 -4.31
CA PRO A 122 2.51 9.07 -3.43
C PRO A 122 1.29 9.55 -4.20
N MET A 123 1.50 10.09 -5.40
CA MET A 123 0.45 10.54 -6.31
C MET A 123 -0.18 9.38 -7.08
N MET A 124 0.60 8.36 -7.44
CA MET A 124 0.14 7.27 -8.30
C MET A 124 -0.54 6.13 -7.53
N VAL A 125 -0.27 6.00 -6.22
CA VAL A 125 -0.80 4.91 -5.38
C VAL A 125 -2.03 5.36 -4.58
N PRO A 126 -3.20 4.72 -4.75
CA PRO A 126 -4.44 5.11 -4.06
C PRO A 126 -4.48 4.69 -2.58
N GLU A 127 -3.91 3.52 -2.24
CA GLU A 127 -3.95 2.94 -0.89
C GLU A 127 -2.54 2.74 -0.30
N ASP A 128 -2.41 2.94 1.02
CA ASP A 128 -1.16 2.72 1.77
C ASP A 128 0.07 3.45 1.18
N LYS A 129 -0.14 4.72 0.79
CA LYS A 129 0.85 5.61 0.17
C LYS A 129 2.22 5.52 0.83
N ALA A 130 2.25 5.63 2.17
CA ALA A 130 3.49 5.67 2.94
C ALA A 130 4.36 4.42 2.80
N PHE A 131 3.76 3.22 2.66
CA PHE A 131 4.53 1.99 2.51
C PHE A 131 5.18 1.91 1.13
N TRP A 132 4.40 2.18 0.08
CA TRP A 132 4.87 2.11 -1.30
C TRP A 132 5.88 3.19 -1.64
N THR A 133 5.67 4.41 -1.14
CA THR A 133 6.62 5.52 -1.32
C THR A 133 7.94 5.22 -0.63
N PHE A 134 7.89 4.68 0.58
CA PHE A 134 9.08 4.27 1.31
C PHE A 134 9.87 3.20 0.58
N CYS A 135 9.21 2.15 0.10
CA CYS A 135 9.88 1.09 -0.66
C CYS A 135 10.52 1.63 -1.95
N ALA A 136 9.82 2.49 -2.69
CA ALA A 136 10.35 3.10 -3.91
C ALA A 136 11.51 4.06 -3.63
N PHE A 137 11.42 4.85 -2.56
CA PHE A 137 12.49 5.72 -2.09
C PHE A 137 13.73 4.90 -1.67
N CYS A 138 13.54 3.86 -0.87
CA CYS A 138 14.62 2.98 -0.45
C CYS A 138 15.31 2.30 -1.66
N ALA A 139 14.53 1.84 -2.64
CA ALA A 139 15.07 1.21 -3.85
C ALA A 139 15.86 2.19 -4.72
N SER A 140 15.33 3.40 -4.95
CA SER A 140 16.03 4.43 -5.72
C SER A 140 17.29 4.93 -5.01
N LEU A 141 17.26 5.03 -3.68
CA LEU A 141 18.43 5.41 -2.87
C LEU A 141 19.52 4.32 -2.90
N MET A 142 19.15 3.04 -2.84
CA MET A 142 20.10 1.92 -3.04
C MET A 142 20.75 1.97 -4.42
N LEU A 143 19.97 2.27 -5.46
CA LEU A 143 20.48 2.41 -6.82
C LEU A 143 21.46 3.59 -6.92
N LEU A 144 21.13 4.74 -6.32
CA LEU A 144 22.02 5.90 -6.27
C LEU A 144 23.35 5.57 -5.59
N LEU A 145 23.32 4.88 -4.43
CA LEU A 145 24.53 4.43 -3.75
C LEU A 145 25.35 3.46 -4.61
N ALA A 146 24.69 2.56 -5.34
CA ALA A 146 25.35 1.60 -6.22
C ALA A 146 26.06 2.34 -7.38
N VAL A 147 25.36 3.23 -8.06
CA VAL A 147 25.91 3.98 -9.19
C VAL A 147 27.06 4.91 -8.75
N THR A 148 26.91 5.60 -7.62
CA THR A 148 27.99 6.46 -7.08
C THR A 148 29.21 5.66 -6.66
N SER A 149 29.04 4.44 -6.16
CA SER A 149 30.18 3.55 -5.87
C SER A 149 30.89 3.05 -7.12
N LEU A 150 30.15 2.78 -8.20
CA LEU A 150 30.72 2.39 -9.49
C LEU A 150 31.46 3.55 -10.14
N TYR A 151 30.91 4.77 -10.07
CA TYR A 151 31.51 5.99 -10.62
C TYR A 151 32.87 6.32 -9.98
N SER A 152 32.98 6.07 -8.68
CA SER A 152 34.18 6.36 -7.89
C SER A 152 35.15 5.18 -7.79
N HIS A 153 34.82 4.04 -8.42
CA HIS A 153 35.57 2.79 -8.33
C HIS A 153 35.80 2.29 -6.88
N GLY A 154 34.93 2.68 -5.96
CA GLY A 154 35.03 2.39 -4.54
C GLY A 154 34.23 1.17 -4.09
N ARG A 155 34.71 0.45 -3.06
CA ARG A 155 33.99 -0.68 -2.44
C ARG A 155 33.08 -0.28 -1.28
N TRP A 156 32.96 1.01 -1.00
CA TRP A 156 32.19 1.52 0.14
C TRP A 156 30.68 1.34 0.03
N PHE A 157 30.17 0.94 -1.15
CA PHE A 157 28.75 0.68 -1.38
C PHE A 157 28.11 -0.15 -0.26
N TRP A 158 28.76 -1.26 0.12
CA TRP A 158 28.20 -2.19 1.10
C TRP A 158 28.08 -1.60 2.50
N ILE A 159 29.07 -0.79 2.89
CA ILE A 159 29.07 -0.10 4.17
C ILE A 159 27.99 1.00 4.15
N ALA A 160 27.94 1.82 3.09
CA ALA A 160 26.95 2.88 2.96
C ALA A 160 25.51 2.33 2.85
N SER A 161 25.31 1.25 2.09
CA SER A 161 24.02 0.59 1.90
C SER A 161 23.49 -0.01 3.20
N SER A 162 24.32 -0.77 3.92
CA SER A 162 23.92 -1.36 5.21
C SER A 162 23.62 -0.29 6.26
N ALA A 163 24.44 0.75 6.36
CA ALA A 163 24.21 1.87 7.28
C ALA A 163 22.93 2.66 6.96
N THR A 164 22.66 2.92 5.67
CA THR A 164 21.44 3.63 5.26
C THR A 164 20.20 2.77 5.46
N LEU A 165 20.25 1.46 5.18
CA LEU A 165 19.13 0.55 5.47
C LEU A 165 18.82 0.48 6.97
N PHE A 166 19.84 0.41 7.82
CA PHE A 166 19.65 0.43 9.27
C PHE A 166 19.06 1.76 9.75
N GLY A 167 19.64 2.89 9.33
CA GLY A 167 19.14 4.22 9.73
C GLY A 167 17.72 4.48 9.26
N LEU A 168 17.38 4.06 8.04
CA LEU A 168 16.04 4.15 7.49
C LEU A 168 15.08 3.17 8.19
N GLY A 169 15.56 1.97 8.54
CA GLY A 169 14.81 0.95 9.26
C GLY A 169 14.32 1.45 10.62
N VAL A 170 15.25 1.86 11.49
CA VAL A 170 14.95 2.32 12.86
C VAL A 170 13.90 3.44 12.89
N VAL A 171 13.98 4.39 11.96
CA VAL A 171 13.07 5.54 11.92
C VAL A 171 11.70 5.17 11.38
N PHE A 172 11.64 4.38 10.29
CA PHE A 172 10.41 4.22 9.52
C PHE A 172 9.69 2.87 9.70
N LEU A 173 10.38 1.79 10.09
CA LEU A 173 9.73 0.50 10.39
C LEU A 173 8.57 0.56 11.39
N PRO A 174 8.64 1.29 12.54
CA PRO A 174 7.55 1.31 13.50
C PRO A 174 6.27 1.94 12.94
N PHE A 175 6.39 2.77 11.90
CA PHE A 175 5.28 3.34 11.17
C PHE A 175 4.81 2.39 10.05
N LEU A 176 5.75 1.81 9.29
CA LEU A 176 5.45 0.91 8.18
C LEU A 176 4.73 -0.37 8.61
N VAL A 177 5.10 -0.95 9.75
CA VAL A 177 4.50 -2.20 10.26
C VAL A 177 3.01 -2.04 10.62
N ARG A 178 2.57 -0.81 10.90
CA ARG A 178 1.14 -0.50 11.15
C ARG A 178 0.33 -0.35 9.86
N ALA A 179 0.96 -0.22 8.69
CA ALA A 179 0.27 -0.13 7.42
C ALA A 179 -0.49 -1.44 7.13
N LYS A 180 -1.66 -1.35 6.49
CA LYS A 180 -2.51 -2.50 6.16
C LYS A 180 -1.75 -3.63 5.42
N PRO A 181 -0.90 -3.36 4.40
CA PRO A 181 -0.18 -4.42 3.68
C PRO A 181 0.83 -5.14 4.56
N ALA A 182 1.52 -4.41 5.44
CA ALA A 182 2.51 -4.99 6.35
C ALA A 182 1.82 -5.82 7.46
N ARG A 183 0.73 -5.31 8.04
CA ARG A 183 -0.04 -6.04 9.06
C ARG A 183 -0.65 -7.35 8.52
N LYS A 184 -1.12 -7.34 7.27
CA LYS A 184 -1.62 -8.56 6.59
C LYS A 184 -0.55 -9.64 6.44
N MET A 185 0.72 -9.24 6.32
CA MET A 185 1.86 -10.16 6.20
C MET A 185 2.32 -10.72 7.55
N ILE A 186 2.28 -9.88 8.59
CA ILE A 186 2.71 -10.21 9.95
C ILE A 186 1.74 -11.18 10.65
N GLY A 187 0.49 -11.23 10.19
CA GLY A 187 -0.54 -12.11 10.76
C GLY A 187 -0.87 -11.70 12.20
N ASN A 188 -0.90 -12.67 13.10
CA ASN A 188 -1.22 -12.45 14.53
C ASN A 188 0.01 -12.17 15.41
N SER A 189 1.20 -12.00 14.82
CA SER A 189 2.42 -11.78 15.57
C SER A 189 2.51 -10.35 16.10
N ASN A 190 3.17 -10.15 17.25
CA ASN A 190 3.33 -8.83 17.84
C ASN A 190 4.18 -7.92 16.93
N PRO A 191 3.63 -6.81 16.40
CA PRO A 191 4.32 -5.97 15.42
C PRO A 191 5.63 -5.38 15.95
N VAL A 192 5.68 -5.07 17.25
CA VAL A 192 6.86 -4.51 17.92
C VAL A 192 8.04 -5.50 17.94
N VAL A 193 7.77 -6.78 18.16
CA VAL A 193 8.82 -7.83 18.21
C VAL A 193 9.47 -7.98 16.83
N ILE A 194 8.68 -7.88 15.77
CA ILE A 194 9.19 -7.97 14.39
C ILE A 194 10.02 -6.74 14.03
N VAL A 195 9.59 -5.54 14.42
CA VAL A 195 10.38 -4.32 14.21
C VAL A 195 11.74 -4.43 14.88
N ILE A 196 11.78 -4.78 16.17
CA ILE A 196 13.02 -4.96 16.92
C ILE A 196 13.88 -6.06 16.29
N GLY A 197 13.28 -7.19 15.89
CA GLY A 197 14.01 -8.28 15.24
C GLY A 197 14.66 -7.86 13.91
N ILE A 198 13.94 -7.11 13.08
CA ILE A 198 14.47 -6.60 11.80
C ILE A 198 15.57 -5.57 12.04
N ASP A 199 15.38 -4.63 12.97
CA ASP A 199 16.38 -3.60 13.28
C ASP A 199 17.68 -4.21 13.84
N VAL A 200 17.57 -5.22 14.71
CA VAL A 200 18.73 -5.98 15.22
C VAL A 200 19.46 -6.69 14.08
N LEU A 201 18.73 -7.29 13.15
CA LEU A 201 19.33 -7.99 12.00
C LEU A 201 20.03 -7.03 11.04
N LEU A 202 19.46 -5.84 10.81
CA LEU A 202 20.09 -4.76 10.06
C LEU A 202 21.34 -4.22 10.76
N PHE A 203 21.29 -4.08 12.09
CA PHE A 203 22.45 -3.65 12.88
C PHE A 203 23.61 -4.64 12.80
N ILE A 204 23.33 -5.94 12.94
CA ILE A 204 24.33 -7.01 12.79
C ILE A 204 24.93 -6.97 11.37
N ASN A 205 24.11 -6.74 10.34
CA ASN A 205 24.59 -6.61 8.98
C ASN A 205 25.56 -5.43 8.82
N MET A 206 25.20 -4.25 9.35
CA MET A 206 26.05 -3.06 9.33
C MET A 206 27.38 -3.32 10.05
N MET A 207 27.35 -3.89 11.26
CA MET A 207 28.56 -4.20 12.02
C MET A 207 29.46 -5.20 11.30
N ASN A 208 28.90 -6.21 10.64
CA ASN A 208 29.65 -7.18 9.85
C ASN A 208 30.32 -6.53 8.62
N MET A 209 29.64 -5.57 7.95
CA MET A 209 30.23 -4.84 6.81
C MET A 209 31.38 -3.93 7.24
N ILE A 210 31.26 -3.28 8.40
CA ILE A 210 32.34 -2.46 8.99
C ILE A 210 33.53 -3.35 9.37
N ALA A 211 33.29 -4.45 10.08
CA ALA A 211 34.35 -5.37 10.52
C ALA A 211 35.16 -5.97 9.35
N ARG A 212 34.54 -6.16 8.18
CA ARG A 212 35.19 -6.69 6.98
C ARG A 212 35.77 -5.61 6.06
N ASN A 213 35.80 -4.34 6.47
CA ASN A 213 36.24 -3.19 5.65
C ASN A 213 35.59 -3.17 4.25
N GLY A 214 34.31 -3.55 4.14
CA GLY A 214 33.61 -3.60 2.86
C GLY A 214 34.16 -4.63 1.86
N LYS A 215 34.98 -5.60 2.31
CA LYS A 215 35.37 -6.74 1.49
C LYS A 215 34.17 -7.68 1.32
N LEU A 216 33.68 -7.78 0.09
CA LEU A 216 32.68 -8.78 -0.29
C LEU A 216 33.27 -10.19 -0.13
N THR A 217 32.83 -10.88 0.89
CA THR A 217 32.91 -12.33 1.03
C THR A 217 31.57 -12.95 0.62
N ILE A 218 31.55 -14.22 0.21
CA ILE A 218 30.33 -14.89 -0.29
C ILE A 218 29.19 -14.82 0.74
N ASP A 219 29.50 -14.98 2.03
CA ASP A 219 28.50 -14.90 3.11
C ASP A 219 27.86 -13.51 3.27
N SER A 220 28.66 -12.44 3.11
CA SER A 220 28.16 -11.07 3.19
C SER A 220 27.25 -10.72 2.00
N ILE A 221 27.51 -11.30 0.83
CA ILE A 221 26.66 -11.14 -0.37
C ILE A 221 25.34 -11.89 -0.18
N LEU A 222 25.39 -13.13 0.34
CA LEU A 222 24.18 -13.93 0.56
C LEU A 222 23.24 -13.30 1.60
N PHE A 223 23.80 -12.69 2.65
CA PHE A 223 23.02 -12.04 3.70
C PHE A 223 22.40 -10.71 3.22
N THR A 224 23.16 -9.89 2.49
CA THR A 224 22.67 -8.62 1.94
C THR A 224 21.67 -8.84 0.81
N LEU A 225 21.94 -9.75 -0.12
CA LEU A 225 20.98 -10.15 -1.15
C LEU A 225 19.76 -10.84 -0.55
N GLY A 226 19.89 -11.61 0.54
CA GLY A 226 18.77 -12.22 1.24
C GLY A 226 17.80 -11.20 1.84
N ILE A 227 18.33 -10.13 2.45
CA ILE A 227 17.51 -9.03 2.99
C ILE A 227 16.87 -8.23 1.85
N LEU A 228 17.64 -7.89 0.81
CA LEU A 228 17.14 -7.11 -0.33
C LEU A 228 16.10 -7.90 -1.14
N ALA A 229 16.35 -9.19 -1.41
CA ALA A 229 15.41 -10.09 -2.05
C ALA A 229 14.18 -10.34 -1.17
N GLY A 230 14.34 -10.40 0.15
CA GLY A 230 13.23 -10.42 1.10
C GLY A 230 12.31 -9.21 0.90
N ILE A 231 12.87 -8.00 0.92
CA ILE A 231 12.14 -6.75 0.72
C ILE A 231 11.49 -6.68 -0.67
N VAL A 232 12.19 -7.11 -1.73
CA VAL A 232 11.69 -7.09 -3.11
C VAL A 232 10.63 -8.16 -3.36
N VAL A 233 10.78 -9.38 -2.84
CA VAL A 233 9.78 -10.44 -2.93
C VAL A 233 8.53 -10.08 -2.12
N ILE A 234 8.72 -9.42 -0.97
CA ILE A 234 7.65 -8.84 -0.18
C ILE A 234 6.90 -7.78 -0.99
N ALA A 235 7.60 -6.81 -1.58
CA ALA A 235 6.99 -5.80 -2.45
C ALA A 235 6.28 -6.45 -3.66
N SER A 236 6.88 -7.43 -4.33
CA SER A 236 6.30 -8.11 -5.49
C SER A 236 5.03 -8.90 -5.14
N LYS A 237 5.01 -9.62 -4.01
CA LYS A 237 3.81 -10.32 -3.52
C LYS A 237 2.67 -9.37 -3.17
N ILE A 238 2.97 -8.15 -2.72
CA ILE A 238 1.96 -7.14 -2.42
C ILE A 238 1.37 -6.56 -3.72
N LEU A 239 2.19 -6.25 -4.73
CA LEU A 239 1.71 -5.79 -6.04
C LEU A 239 0.78 -6.81 -6.71
N LYS A 240 1.05 -8.10 -6.55
CA LYS A 240 0.28 -9.18 -7.19
C LYS A 240 -1.03 -9.53 -6.48
N LYS A 241 -1.23 -9.09 -5.24
CA LYS A 241 -2.44 -9.37 -4.43
C LYS A 241 -3.46 -8.23 -4.44
N ASN A 242 -3.08 -7.06 -4.95
CA ASN A 242 -3.94 -5.87 -5.13
C ASN A 242 -4.34 -5.64 -6.62
N ARG A 243 -4.00 -6.56 -7.52
CA ARG A 243 -4.66 -6.73 -8.83
C ARG A 243 -5.68 -7.85 -8.69
#